data_AF-S4PSQ3-F1
#
_entry.id   AF-S4PSQ3-F1
#
_cell.length_a   1.000
_cell.length_b   1.000
_cell.length_c   1.000
_cell.angle_alpha   90.00
_cell.angle_beta   90.00
_cell.angle_gamma   90.00
#
_symmetry.space_group_name_H-M   'P 1'
#
loop_
_entity.id
_entity.type
_entity.pdbx_description
1 polymer ?
#
loop_
_entity_poly.entity_id
_entity_poly.type
_entity_poly.pdbx_seq_one_letter_code
_entity_poly.pdbx_strand_id
1 'polypeptide(L)'
;MSAGAPTRCRVSPEQLHVLLSFMEEHRDFAAGKQSVYSRFSACKLWRLLAERLNGAADESGGAHKSPDKWCRYWADIKYRARKKWAAGESLGDLSSVEERLQSILGTRTSD
;
A
#
# COMPACT_ATOMS: atom_id res chain seq x y z
N MET A 1 19.47 -31.90 -1.08
CA MET A 1 18.90 -30.83 -0.24
C MET A 1 18.07 -29.94 -1.15
N SER A 2 16.75 -30.13 -1.21
CA SER A 2 15.89 -29.32 -2.09
C SER A 2 15.78 -27.91 -1.54
N ALA A 3 16.31 -26.92 -2.28
CA ALA A 3 16.03 -25.52 -2.04
C ALA A 3 14.53 -25.30 -2.25
N GLY A 4 13.76 -25.21 -1.15
CA GLY A 4 12.36 -24.84 -1.21
C GLY A 4 12.23 -23.48 -1.90
N ALA A 5 11.41 -23.42 -2.94
CA ALA A 5 11.05 -22.14 -3.55
C ALA A 5 10.58 -21.18 -2.44
N PRO A 6 11.00 -19.90 -2.45
CA PRO A 6 10.60 -18.97 -1.39
C PRO A 6 9.08 -18.92 -1.35
N THR A 7 8.51 -19.41 -0.25
CA THR A 7 7.09 -19.29 0.03
C THR A 7 6.79 -17.80 -0.01
N ARG A 8 5.94 -17.39 -0.96
CA ARG A 8 5.52 -15.98 -1.03
C ARG A 8 4.62 -15.72 0.17
N CYS A 9 5.19 -15.22 1.26
CA CYS A 9 4.40 -14.77 2.41
C CYS A 9 3.40 -13.71 1.96
N ARG A 10 2.14 -13.91 2.34
CA ARG A 10 1.07 -12.95 2.08
C ARG A 10 1.24 -11.75 3.02
N VAL A 11 0.83 -10.57 2.53
CA VAL A 11 0.75 -9.38 3.39
C VAL A 11 -0.36 -9.63 4.41
N SER A 12 -0.05 -9.48 5.70
CA SER A 12 -1.02 -9.69 6.77
C SER A 12 -2.00 -8.52 6.89
N PRO A 13 -3.15 -8.70 7.55
CA PRO A 13 -4.07 -7.60 7.85
C PRO A 13 -3.41 -6.45 8.63
N GLU A 14 -2.52 -6.76 9.57
CA GLU A 14 -1.79 -5.78 10.39
C GLU A 14 -0.86 -4.93 9.54
N GLN A 15 -0.10 -5.57 8.63
CA GLN A 15 0.73 -4.86 7.67
C GLN A 15 -0.11 -3.98 6.73
N LEU A 16 -1.27 -4.46 6.29
CA LEU A 16 -2.16 -3.66 5.45
C LEU A 16 -2.71 -2.45 6.22
N HIS A 17 -3.05 -2.62 7.50
CA HIS A 17 -3.46 -1.52 8.37
C HIS A 17 -2.35 -0.46 8.52
N VAL A 18 -1.12 -0.89 8.84
CA VAL A 18 0.06 0.01 8.96
C VAL A 18 0.32 0.75 7.64
N LEU A 19 0.23 0.04 6.51
CA LEU A 19 0.40 0.62 5.18
C LEU A 19 -0.60 1.76 4.95
N LEU A 20 -1.89 1.48 5.18
CA LEU A 20 -2.95 2.46 4.94
C LEU A 20 -2.83 3.67 5.86
N SER A 21 -2.55 3.46 7.16
CA SER A 21 -2.42 4.56 8.12
C SER A 21 -1.26 5.49 7.74
N PHE A 22 -0.13 4.92 7.31
CA PHE A 22 1.00 5.71 6.83
C PHE A 22 0.66 6.54 5.58
N MET A 23 -0.08 5.94 4.63
CA MET A 23 -0.50 6.63 3.41
C MET A 23 -1.51 7.75 3.66
N GLU A 24 -2.38 7.58 4.67
CA GLU A 24 -3.33 8.62 5.10
C GLU A 24 -2.62 9.82 5.72
N GLU A 25 -1.59 9.58 6.53
CA GLU A 25 -0.75 10.63 7.13
C GLU A 25 0.10 11.36 6.07
N HIS A 26 0.45 10.69 4.97
CA HIS A 26 1.37 11.19 3.94
C HIS A 26 0.71 11.22 2.55
N ARG A 27 -0.46 11.87 2.41
CA ARG A 27 -1.29 11.79 1.19
C ARG A 27 -0.59 12.18 -0.11
N ASP A 28 0.24 13.23 -0.09
CA ASP A 28 0.96 13.66 -1.30
C ASP A 28 2.03 12.64 -1.74
N PHE A 29 2.65 11.95 -0.77
CA PHE A 29 3.55 10.83 -1.03
C PHE A 29 2.77 9.61 -1.57
N ALA A 30 1.63 9.29 -0.96
CA ALA A 30 0.76 8.18 -1.39
C ALA A 30 0.26 8.37 -2.84
N ALA A 31 -0.07 9.61 -3.20
CA ALA A 31 -0.46 10.03 -4.54
C ALA A 31 0.71 9.97 -5.55
N GLY A 32 1.96 9.98 -5.08
CA GLY A 32 3.15 10.01 -5.92
C GLY A 32 3.45 11.40 -6.50
N LYS A 33 3.00 12.48 -5.85
CA LYS A 33 3.23 13.85 -6.31
C LYS A 33 4.70 14.23 -6.13
N GLN A 34 5.48 14.07 -7.19
CA GLN A 34 6.91 14.39 -7.23
C GLN A 34 7.20 15.88 -7.03
N SER A 35 6.24 16.77 -7.30
CA SER A 35 6.40 18.21 -7.05
C SER A 35 6.51 18.56 -5.56
N VAL A 36 5.90 17.75 -4.68
CA VAL A 36 5.97 17.93 -3.21
C VAL A 36 7.19 17.22 -2.63
N TYR A 37 7.58 16.09 -3.22
CA TYR A 37 8.68 15.26 -2.73
C TYR A 37 9.76 15.08 -3.78
N SER A 38 10.99 15.47 -3.43
CA SER A 38 12.17 15.02 -4.16
C SER A 38 12.23 13.48 -4.18
N ARG A 39 12.88 12.92 -5.22
CA ARG A 39 13.15 11.48 -5.29
C ARG A 39 13.79 10.96 -4.01
N PHE A 40 14.72 11.72 -3.44
CA PHE A 40 15.40 11.37 -2.20
C PHE A 40 14.44 11.30 -0.99
N SER A 41 13.55 12.29 -0.85
CA SER A 41 12.54 12.31 0.21
C SER A 41 11.57 11.14 0.09
N ALA A 42 11.10 10.83 -1.13
CA ALA A 42 10.25 9.67 -1.38
C ALA A 42 10.96 8.35 -1.05
N CYS A 43 12.24 8.20 -1.39
CA CYS A 43 13.04 7.03 -1.01
C CYS A 43 13.16 6.87 0.51
N LYS A 44 13.31 7.96 1.27
CA LYS A 44 13.35 7.92 2.74
C LYS A 44 12.02 7.43 3.31
N LEU A 45 10.89 7.96 2.82
CA LEU A 45 9.56 7.53 3.27
C LEU A 45 9.30 6.05 2.95
N TRP A 46 9.70 5.57 1.77
CA TRP A 46 9.60 4.14 1.46
C TRP A 46 10.46 3.26 2.36
N ARG A 47 11.67 3.72 2.75
CA ARG A 47 12.52 2.98 3.70
C ARG A 47 11.88 2.91 5.09
N LEU A 48 11.41 4.04 5.60
CA LEU A 48 10.74 4.12 6.90
C LEU A 48 9.48 3.23 6.93
N LEU A 49 8.67 3.29 5.88
CA LEU A 49 7.48 2.47 5.77
C LEU A 49 7.82 0.97 5.69
N ALA A 50 8.84 0.61 4.93
CA ALA A 50 9.28 -0.78 4.83
C ALA A 50 9.74 -1.35 6.18
N GLU A 51 10.46 -0.56 6.98
CA GLU A 51 10.87 -0.93 8.33
C GLU A 51 9.66 -1.21 9.23
N ARG A 52 8.67 -0.31 9.26
CA ARG A 52 7.43 -0.50 10.04
C ARG A 52 6.65 -1.74 9.61
N LEU A 53 6.50 -1.95 8.29
CA LEU A 53 5.77 -3.10 7.75
C LEU A 53 6.49 -4.42 8.01
N ASN A 54 7.81 -4.45 7.90
CA ASN A 54 8.58 -5.65 8.15
C ASN A 54 8.64 -5.95 9.66
N GLY A 55 8.67 -4.94 10.53
CA GLY A 55 8.55 -5.16 11.98
C GLY A 55 7.19 -5.72 12.39
N ALA A 56 6.10 -5.22 11.79
CA ALA A 56 4.76 -5.80 12.00
C ALA A 56 4.65 -7.26 11.52
N ALA A 57 5.51 -7.69 10.58
CA ALA A 57 5.52 -9.07 10.11
C ALA A 57 6.05 -10.05 11.15
N ASP A 58 6.98 -9.61 12.02
CA ASP A 58 7.60 -10.47 13.04
C ASP A 58 6.56 -10.98 14.05
N GLU A 59 5.52 -10.17 14.32
CA GLU A 59 4.41 -10.54 15.21
C GLU A 59 3.31 -11.31 14.48
N SER A 60 3.02 -10.96 13.23
CA SER A 60 1.86 -11.50 12.50
C SER A 60 2.18 -12.65 11.54
N GLY A 61 3.46 -13.05 11.39
CA GLY A 61 3.91 -13.96 10.33
C GLY A 61 3.73 -13.38 8.91
N GLY A 62 3.83 -12.05 8.78
CA GLY A 62 3.55 -11.31 7.56
C GLY A 62 4.65 -11.40 6.49
N ALA A 63 4.55 -10.56 5.46
CA ALA A 63 5.51 -10.54 4.36
C ALA A 63 6.69 -9.59 4.63
N HIS A 64 7.91 -10.07 4.49
CA HIS A 64 9.09 -9.18 4.46
C HIS A 64 9.40 -8.74 3.04
N LYS A 65 9.49 -7.43 2.82
CA LYS A 65 9.79 -6.87 1.48
C LYS A 65 10.74 -5.69 1.57
N SER A 66 11.51 -5.49 0.50
CA SER A 66 12.32 -4.27 0.35
C SER A 66 11.43 -3.03 0.10
N PRO A 67 11.94 -1.82 0.33
CA PRO A 67 11.22 -0.58 0.02
C PRO A 67 10.63 -0.54 -1.39
N ASP A 68 11.39 -0.93 -2.41
CA ASP A 68 10.92 -0.96 -3.81
C ASP A 68 9.81 -1.98 -4.07
N LYS A 69 9.77 -3.06 -3.28
CA LYS A 69 8.73 -4.08 -3.38
C LYS A 69 7.45 -3.61 -2.69
N TRP A 70 7.55 -2.88 -1.58
CA TRP A 70 6.42 -2.19 -0.97
C TRP A 70 5.87 -1.07 -1.86
N CYS A 71 6.74 -0.31 -2.53
CA CYS A 71 6.33 0.68 -3.51
C CYS A 71 5.51 0.06 -4.67
N ARG A 72 5.96 -1.10 -5.19
CA ARG A 72 5.22 -1.85 -6.21
C ARG A 72 3.90 -2.38 -5.69
N TYR A 73 3.89 -2.95 -4.48
CA TYR A 73 2.67 -3.45 -3.85
C TYR A 73 1.61 -2.35 -3.71
N TRP A 74 2.02 -1.14 -3.31
CA TRP A 74 1.12 0.01 -3.26
C TRP A 74 0.57 0.39 -4.64
N ALA A 75 1.41 0.40 -5.67
CA ALA A 75 0.95 0.65 -7.05
C ALA A 75 -0.09 -0.38 -7.51
N ASP A 76 0.12 -1.66 -7.19
CA ASP A 76 -0.81 -2.74 -7.49
C ASP A 76 -2.16 -2.57 -6.77
N ILE A 77 -2.14 -2.18 -5.49
CA ILE A 77 -3.36 -1.87 -4.71
C ILE A 77 -4.15 -0.76 -5.41
N LYS A 78 -3.48 0.36 -5.76
CA LYS A 78 -4.12 1.48 -6.46
C LYS A 78 -4.72 1.07 -7.80
N TYR A 79 -3.98 0.29 -8.58
CA TYR A 79 -4.44 -0.20 -9.88
C TYR A 79 -5.69 -1.07 -9.75
N ARG A 80 -5.68 -2.04 -8.83
CA ARG A 80 -6.83 -2.93 -8.59
C ARG A 80 -8.06 -2.14 -8.16
N ALA A 81 -7.91 -1.17 -7.26
CA ALA A 81 -9.01 -0.33 -6.81
C ALA A 81 -9.61 0.50 -7.95
N ARG A 82 -8.77 1.21 -8.72
CA ARG A 82 -9.22 1.98 -9.89
C ARG A 82 -9.91 1.10 -10.94
N LYS A 83 -9.39 -0.11 -11.18
CA LYS A 83 -9.98 -1.05 -12.12
C LYS A 83 -11.38 -1.48 -11.67
N LYS A 84 -11.56 -1.80 -10.39
CA LYS A 84 -12.89 -2.12 -9.82
C LYS A 84 -13.87 -0.96 -9.98
N TRP A 85 -13.45 0.26 -9.64
CA TRP A 85 -14.29 1.46 -9.77
C TRP A 85 -14.71 1.72 -11.22
N ALA A 86 -13.79 1.57 -12.17
CA ALA A 86 -14.07 1.75 -13.60
C ALA A 86 -15.03 0.67 -14.15
N ALA A 87 -15.06 -0.52 -13.55
CA ALA A 87 -15.97 -1.59 -13.96
C ALA A 87 -17.41 -1.37 -13.46
N GLY A 88 -17.68 -0.32 -12.68
CA GLY A 88 -19.00 -0.10 -12.08
C GLY A 88 -19.39 -1.20 -11.09
N GLU A 89 -18.44 -2.04 -10.68
CA GLU A 89 -18.62 -2.96 -9.57
C GLU A 89 -18.86 -2.10 -8.32
N SER A 90 -20.13 -2.04 -7.89
CA SER A 90 -20.52 -1.41 -6.64
C SER A 90 -19.63 -1.98 -5.55
N LEU A 91 -18.93 -1.12 -4.82
CA LEU A 91 -18.34 -1.52 -3.56
C LEU A 91 -19.47 -1.61 -2.51
N GLY A 92 -20.47 -2.43 -2.79
CA GLY A 92 -21.67 -2.59 -1.96
C GLY A 92 -21.38 -3.25 -0.61
N ASP A 93 -20.12 -3.56 -0.34
CA ASP A 93 -19.64 -4.18 0.89
C ASP A 93 -18.20 -3.73 1.15
N LEU A 94 -17.99 -2.42 1.26
CA LEU A 94 -16.67 -1.84 1.49
C LEU A 94 -16.07 -2.43 2.77
N SER A 95 -15.20 -3.41 2.61
CA SER A 95 -14.18 -3.70 3.62
C SER A 95 -13.55 -2.36 4.00
N SER A 96 -13.41 -2.06 5.29
CA SER A 96 -12.77 -0.84 5.82
C SER A 96 -11.49 -0.43 5.06
N VAL A 97 -10.77 -1.39 4.48
CA VAL A 97 -9.60 -1.19 3.62
C VAL A 97 -9.91 -0.39 2.34
N GLU A 98 -11.02 -0.69 1.65
CA GLU A 98 -11.38 -0.08 0.36
C GLU A 98 -11.89 1.35 0.52
N GLU A 99 -12.60 1.67 1.61
CA GLU A 99 -12.99 3.04 1.99
C GLU A 99 -11.77 3.92 2.25
N ARG A 100 -10.83 3.41 3.04
CA ARG A 100 -9.57 4.10 3.34
C ARG A 100 -8.80 4.37 2.06
N LEU A 101 -8.72 3.37 1.17
CA LEU A 101 -8.06 3.53 -0.11
C LEU A 101 -8.73 4.57 -1.01
N GLN A 102 -10.06 4.64 -1.04
CA GLN A 102 -10.79 5.70 -1.74
C GLN A 102 -10.46 7.08 -1.17
N SER A 103 -10.47 7.23 0.15
CA SER A 103 -10.16 8.48 0.85
C SER A 103 -8.73 8.96 0.54
N ILE A 104 -7.76 8.05 0.47
CA ILE A 104 -6.37 8.36 0.11
C ILE A 104 -6.26 8.78 -1.36
N LEU A 105 -6.97 8.09 -2.27
CA LEU A 105 -6.87 8.31 -3.72
C LEU A 105 -7.72 9.46 -4.25
N GLY A 106 -8.67 9.96 -3.46
CA GLY A 106 -9.41 11.17 -3.77
C GLY A 106 -10.27 11.08 -5.02
N THR A 107 -10.92 9.93 -5.29
CA THR A 107 -11.91 9.86 -6.38
C THR A 107 -13.25 10.39 -5.92
N ARG A 108 -13.35 11.71 -5.86
CA ARG A 108 -14.52 12.41 -6.40
C ARG A 108 -13.98 13.34 -7.47
N THR A 109 -14.07 12.90 -8.71
CA THR A 109 -14.16 13.84 -9.84
C THR A 109 -15.48 14.59 -9.66
N SER A 110 -15.45 15.63 -8.85
CA SER A 110 -16.25 16.85 -9.03
C SER A 110 -15.19 17.83 -9.55
N ASP A 111 -15.22 18.30 -10.78
CA ASP A 111 -16.34 18.80 -11.60
C ASP A 111 -16.16 18.35 -13.06
#